data_AF-A0A7X7VS63-F1
#
_entry.id   AF-A0A7X7VS63-F1
#
_cell.length_a   1.000
_cell.length_b   1.000
_cell.length_c   1.000
_cell.angle_alpha   90.00
_cell.angle_beta   90.00
_cell.angle_gamma   90.00
#
_symmetry.space_group_name_H-M   'P 1'
#
loop_
_entity.id
_entity.type
_entity.pdbx_description
1 polymer ?
#
loop_
_entity_poly.entity_id
_entity_poly.type
_entity_poly.pdbx_seq_one_letter_code
_entity_poly.pdbx_strand_id
1 'polypeptide(L)'
;MPAFSINEIIEMAVQIERNGYAFYQEATKRKDLDDKSREFIAYLRDQELDHEKTFMALRDDADMQDLELSQDWEMVSAYLKTIVEGRIFNSEESAIRKAAGAADLAAVVENAIAFEKDTLLYFHALSDSISNPKALKVLRRIINEEVSHIMRLNDFKKGLA
;
A
#
# COMPACT_ATOMS: atom_id res chain seq x y z
N MET A 1 -5.69 -22.25 12.37
CA MET A 1 -4.26 -21.91 12.15
C MET A 1 -3.87 -20.97 13.26
N PRO A 2 -2.62 -20.93 13.75
CA PRO A 2 -2.29 -19.94 14.78
C PRO A 2 -2.58 -18.53 14.24
N ALA A 3 -3.19 -17.68 15.07
CA ALA A 3 -3.41 -16.27 14.76
C ALA A 3 -2.05 -15.58 14.53
N PHE A 4 -1.97 -14.69 13.54
CA PHE A 4 -0.75 -13.93 13.29
C PHE A 4 -0.53 -12.91 14.40
N SER A 5 0.70 -12.67 14.78
CA SER A 5 1.06 -11.57 15.68
C SER A 5 0.82 -10.20 15.02
N ILE A 6 0.69 -9.17 15.84
CA ILE A 6 0.68 -7.77 15.38
C ILE A 6 1.91 -7.47 14.51
N ASN A 7 3.09 -7.95 14.91
CA ASN A 7 4.32 -7.73 14.15
C ASN A 7 4.24 -8.32 12.74
N GLU A 8 3.64 -9.49 12.58
CA GLU A 8 3.42 -10.10 11.26
C GLU A 8 2.42 -9.29 10.43
N ILE A 9 1.36 -8.75 11.04
CA ILE A 9 0.41 -7.88 10.37
C ILE A 9 1.07 -6.56 9.93
N ILE A 10 1.92 -5.96 10.74
CA ILE A 10 2.65 -4.75 10.35
C ILE A 10 3.70 -5.05 9.29
N GLU A 11 4.34 -6.22 9.34
CA GLU A 11 5.24 -6.68 8.27
C GLU A 11 4.50 -6.85 6.94
N MET A 12 3.24 -7.31 6.96
CA MET A 12 2.41 -7.33 5.75
C MET A 12 2.16 -5.92 5.21
N ALA A 13 1.92 -4.92 6.07
CA ALA A 13 1.83 -3.51 5.66
C ALA A 13 3.13 -3.03 5.00
N VAL A 14 4.28 -3.30 5.61
CA VAL A 14 5.61 -3.01 5.04
C VAL A 14 5.78 -3.67 3.66
N GLN A 15 5.37 -4.93 3.51
CA GLN A 15 5.47 -5.62 2.23
C GLN A 15 4.53 -5.05 1.16
N ILE A 16 3.35 -4.55 1.56
CA ILE A 16 2.45 -3.84 0.65
C ILE A 16 3.15 -2.61 0.06
N GLU A 17 3.77 -1.77 0.90
CA GLU A 17 4.51 -0.58 0.47
C GLU A 17 5.69 -0.93 -0.43
N ARG A 18 6.44 -1.99 -0.10
CA ARG A 18 7.54 -2.47 -0.96
C ARG A 18 7.05 -2.90 -2.34
N ASN A 19 5.88 -3.54 -2.40
CA ASN A 19 5.28 -3.94 -3.66
C ASN A 19 4.89 -2.70 -4.49
N GLY A 20 4.30 -1.67 -3.86
CA GLY A 20 3.96 -0.40 -4.52
C GLY A 20 5.21 0.33 -5.02
N TYR A 21 6.25 0.43 -4.19
CA TYR A 21 7.54 0.99 -4.58
C TYR A 21 8.11 0.26 -5.81
N ALA A 22 8.14 -1.08 -5.78
CA ALA A 22 8.64 -1.88 -6.90
C ALA A 22 7.85 -1.65 -8.19
N PHE A 23 6.51 -1.56 -8.09
CA PHE A 23 5.64 -1.22 -9.21
C PHE A 23 5.98 0.16 -9.80
N TYR A 24 5.99 1.21 -8.98
CA TYR A 24 6.24 2.56 -9.46
C TYR A 24 7.68 2.74 -9.95
N GLN A 25 8.65 2.16 -9.27
CA GLN A 25 10.04 2.16 -9.71
C GLN A 25 10.21 1.49 -11.07
N GLU A 26 9.52 0.38 -11.34
CA GLU A 26 9.53 -0.22 -12.67
C GLU A 26 8.81 0.66 -13.69
N ALA A 27 7.65 1.23 -13.32
CA ALA A 27 6.88 2.12 -14.19
C ALA A 27 7.68 3.36 -14.63
N THR A 28 8.56 3.92 -13.79
CA THR A 28 9.42 5.05 -14.19
C THR A 28 10.38 4.72 -15.35
N LYS A 29 10.69 3.45 -15.62
CA LYS A 29 11.62 3.04 -16.69
C LYS A 29 10.99 3.07 -18.08
N ARG A 30 9.69 3.33 -18.16
CA ARG A 30 8.95 3.43 -19.42
C ARG A 30 9.51 4.53 -20.33
N LYS A 31 9.49 4.25 -21.63
CA LYS A 31 10.04 5.13 -22.69
C LYS A 31 9.04 6.17 -23.18
N ASP A 32 7.74 5.93 -22.98
CA ASP A 32 6.63 6.79 -23.39
C ASP A 32 6.25 7.84 -22.34
N LEU A 33 7.06 8.02 -21.28
CA LEU A 33 6.84 9.04 -20.26
C LEU A 33 7.44 10.38 -20.71
N ASP A 34 6.58 11.41 -20.76
CA ASP A 34 7.04 12.80 -20.70
C ASP A 34 7.55 13.17 -19.29
N ASP A 35 8.14 14.35 -19.16
CA ASP A 35 8.77 14.78 -17.91
C ASP A 35 7.76 14.87 -16.75
N LYS A 36 6.53 15.34 -17.02
CA LYS A 36 5.48 15.48 -16.01
C LYS A 36 4.98 14.13 -15.52
N SER A 37 4.78 13.19 -16.43
CA SER A 37 4.35 11.83 -16.11
C SER A 37 5.42 11.11 -15.30
N ARG A 38 6.69 11.29 -15.68
CA ARG A 38 7.85 10.74 -14.95
C ARG A 38 7.93 11.31 -13.53
N GLU A 39 7.79 12.62 -13.38
CA GLU A 39 7.78 13.28 -12.07
C GLU A 39 6.63 12.78 -11.20
N PHE A 40 5.42 12.63 -11.73
CA PHE A 40 4.28 12.16 -10.97
C PHE A 40 4.42 10.70 -10.51
N ILE A 41 4.90 9.80 -11.38
CA ILE A 41 5.15 8.40 -11.00
C ILE A 41 6.29 8.31 -9.98
N ALA A 42 7.36 9.10 -10.15
CA ALA A 42 8.46 9.14 -9.19
C ALA A 42 8.01 9.69 -7.83
N TYR A 43 7.12 10.68 -7.82
CA TYR A 43 6.48 11.16 -6.59
C TYR A 43 5.76 10.01 -5.87
N LEU A 44 4.92 9.24 -6.56
CA LEU A 44 4.20 8.11 -5.95
C LEU A 44 5.16 7.06 -5.41
N ARG A 45 6.17 6.66 -6.19
CA ARG A 45 7.26 5.77 -5.73
C ARG A 45 7.87 6.24 -4.41
N ASP A 46 8.18 7.54 -4.31
CA ASP A 46 8.85 8.08 -3.13
C ASP A 46 7.93 8.16 -1.92
N GLN A 47 6.60 8.26 -2.12
CA GLN A 47 5.62 8.15 -1.03
C GLN A 47 5.62 6.75 -0.42
N GLU A 48 5.62 5.69 -1.23
CA GLU A 48 5.69 4.29 -0.73
C GLU A 48 6.92 4.07 0.16
N LEU A 49 8.06 4.67 -0.20
CA LEU A 49 9.29 4.57 0.59
C LEU A 49 9.15 5.27 1.96
N ASP A 50 8.41 6.38 2.02
CA ASP A 50 8.14 7.09 3.28
C ASP A 50 7.07 6.36 4.13
N HIS A 51 6.13 5.68 3.49
CA HIS A 51 5.17 4.80 4.15
C HIS A 51 5.84 3.55 4.73
N GLU A 52 6.74 2.90 3.99
CA GLU A 52 7.56 1.79 4.48
C GLU A 52 8.29 2.19 5.77
N LYS A 53 9.01 3.32 5.75
CA LYS A 53 9.72 3.84 6.94
C LYS A 53 8.76 4.10 8.10
N THR A 54 7.57 4.60 7.80
CA THR A 54 6.55 4.89 8.80
C THR A 54 6.05 3.60 9.47
N PHE A 55 5.78 2.54 8.70
CA PHE A 55 5.37 1.24 9.24
C PHE A 55 6.50 0.53 9.99
N MET A 56 7.74 0.61 9.49
CA MET A 56 8.90 0.08 10.21
C MET A 56 9.10 0.78 11.56
N ALA A 57 8.98 2.12 11.61
CA ALA A 57 9.06 2.87 12.85
C ALA A 57 7.92 2.52 13.81
N LEU A 58 6.73 2.22 13.29
CA LEU A 58 5.61 1.75 14.09
C LEU A 58 5.94 0.38 14.70
N ARG A 59 6.53 -0.55 13.92
CA ARG A 59 6.94 -1.90 14.36
C ARG A 59 7.98 -1.89 15.48
N ASP A 60 8.95 -0.98 15.40
CA ASP A 60 10.05 -0.88 16.36
C ASP A 60 9.64 -0.16 17.66
N ASP A 61 8.43 0.39 17.72
CA ASP A 61 7.89 1.05 18.90
C ASP A 61 7.48 0.02 19.97
N ALA A 62 8.07 0.12 21.16
CA ALA A 62 7.80 -0.77 22.29
C ALA A 62 6.32 -0.75 22.73
N ASP A 63 5.59 0.32 22.41
CA ASP A 63 4.15 0.48 22.65
C ASP A 63 3.27 -0.48 21.81
N MET A 64 3.84 -1.24 20.87
CA MET A 64 3.11 -2.31 20.15
C MET A 64 2.67 -3.46 21.05
N GLN A 65 3.32 -3.65 22.21
CA GLN A 65 2.89 -4.66 23.18
C GLN A 65 1.51 -4.35 23.77
N ASP A 66 1.08 -3.09 23.70
CA ASP A 66 -0.22 -2.60 24.17
C ASP A 66 -1.26 -2.46 23.05
N LEU A 67 -0.99 -3.02 21.86
CA LEU A 67 -2.05 -3.26 20.88
C LEU A 67 -2.94 -4.37 21.43
N GLU A 68 -3.92 -3.98 22.24
CA GLU A 68 -4.93 -4.89 22.75
C GLU A 68 -5.60 -5.60 21.57
N LEU A 69 -5.27 -6.88 21.43
CA LEU A 69 -5.89 -7.74 20.45
C LEU A 69 -7.38 -7.82 20.77
N SER A 70 -8.22 -7.50 19.79
CA SER A 70 -9.66 -7.70 19.92
C SER A 70 -9.97 -9.16 20.31
N GLN A 71 -11.12 -9.40 20.95
CA GLN A 71 -11.58 -10.76 21.28
C GLN A 71 -11.59 -11.71 20.05
N ASP A 72 -11.69 -11.15 18.84
CA ASP A 72 -11.77 -11.86 17.56
C ASP A 72 -10.48 -11.83 16.73
N TRP A 73 -9.32 -11.62 17.36
CA TRP A 73 -8.04 -11.43 16.65
C TRP A 73 -7.67 -12.56 15.68
N GLU A 74 -8.02 -13.81 15.97
CA GLU A 74 -7.81 -14.92 15.03
C GLU A 74 -8.58 -14.70 13.72
N MET A 75 -9.84 -14.25 13.81
CA MET A 75 -10.66 -13.94 12.64
C MET A 75 -10.13 -12.72 11.89
N VAL A 76 -9.77 -11.66 12.63
CA VAL A 76 -9.21 -10.42 12.07
C VAL A 76 -7.91 -10.68 11.33
N SER A 77 -6.96 -11.38 11.94
CA SER A 77 -5.67 -11.68 11.33
C SER A 77 -5.81 -12.58 10.10
N ALA A 78 -6.76 -13.54 10.12
CA ALA A 78 -7.10 -14.33 8.93
C ALA A 78 -7.70 -13.46 7.81
N TYR A 79 -8.60 -12.53 8.14
CA TYR A 79 -9.21 -11.61 7.18
C TYR A 79 -8.15 -10.71 6.52
N LEU A 80 -7.27 -10.10 7.31
CA LEU A 80 -6.16 -9.27 6.82
C LEU A 80 -5.26 -10.04 5.86
N LYS A 81 -4.94 -11.30 6.18
CA LYS A 81 -4.18 -12.17 5.28
C LYS A 81 -4.93 -12.47 3.99
N THR A 82 -6.23 -12.78 4.05
CA THR A 82 -7.04 -13.00 2.85
C THR A 82 -7.07 -11.79 1.94
N ILE A 83 -7.10 -10.57 2.51
CA ILE A 83 -6.94 -9.35 1.72
C ILE A 83 -5.60 -9.38 0.98
N VAL A 84 -4.48 -9.61 1.68
CA VAL A 84 -3.11 -9.64 1.10
C VAL A 84 -2.99 -10.66 -0.04
N GLU A 85 -3.52 -11.87 0.14
CA GLU A 85 -3.47 -12.93 -0.87
C GLU A 85 -4.27 -12.60 -2.14
N GLY A 86 -5.35 -11.82 -2.01
CA GLY A 86 -6.23 -11.41 -3.12
C GLY A 86 -5.79 -10.15 -3.87
N ARG A 87 -4.76 -9.43 -3.40
CA ARG A 87 -4.32 -8.16 -4.00
C ARG A 87 -3.79 -8.33 -5.41
N ILE A 88 -3.90 -7.27 -6.21
CA ILE A 88 -3.26 -7.20 -7.53
C ILE A 88 -1.73 -7.38 -7.46
N PHE A 89 -1.10 -6.85 -6.40
CA PHE A 89 0.33 -7.04 -6.10
C PHE A 89 0.48 -7.79 -4.76
N ASN A 90 0.75 -9.08 -4.86
CA ASN A 90 1.02 -9.95 -3.71
C ASN A 90 2.52 -10.22 -3.49
N SER A 91 3.39 -9.69 -4.37
CA SER A 91 4.85 -9.69 -4.24
C SER A 91 5.47 -8.60 -5.11
N GLU A 92 6.71 -8.22 -4.84
CA GLU A 92 7.46 -7.28 -5.69
C GLU A 92 7.56 -7.79 -7.13
N GLU A 93 7.71 -9.10 -7.32
CA GLU A 93 7.78 -9.72 -8.64
C GLU A 93 6.46 -9.57 -9.42
N SER A 94 5.30 -9.75 -8.77
CA SER A 94 4.00 -9.53 -9.43
C SER A 94 3.77 -8.06 -9.75
N ALA A 95 4.20 -7.16 -8.87
CA ALA A 95 4.19 -5.72 -9.07
C ALA A 95 5.02 -5.30 -10.29
N ILE A 96 6.28 -5.75 -10.38
CA ILE A 96 7.18 -5.49 -11.50
C ILE A 96 6.59 -6.03 -12.81
N ARG A 97 6.06 -7.27 -12.82
CA ARG A 97 5.42 -7.86 -14.02
C ARG A 97 4.23 -7.03 -14.49
N LYS A 98 3.42 -6.50 -13.56
CA LYS A 98 2.27 -5.64 -13.89
C LYS A 98 2.70 -4.32 -14.50
N ALA A 99 3.74 -3.68 -13.97
CA ALA A 99 4.30 -2.45 -14.54
C ALA A 99 4.90 -2.67 -15.93
N ALA A 100 5.76 -3.68 -16.07
CA ALA A 100 6.47 -3.98 -17.32
C ALA A 100 5.53 -4.50 -18.43
N GLY A 101 4.46 -5.20 -18.05
CA GLY A 101 3.47 -5.76 -18.98
C GLY A 101 2.36 -4.79 -19.40
N ALA A 102 2.30 -3.58 -18.82
CA ALA A 102 1.30 -2.58 -19.19
C ALA A 102 1.53 -2.06 -20.61
N ALA A 103 0.48 -2.06 -21.44
CA ALA A 103 0.58 -1.68 -22.85
C ALA A 103 0.98 -0.20 -23.02
N ASP A 104 0.35 0.67 -22.26
CA ASP A 104 0.54 2.12 -22.29
C ASP A 104 0.51 2.71 -20.87
N LEU A 105 0.71 4.02 -20.78
CA LEU A 105 0.65 4.76 -19.52
C LEU A 105 -0.75 4.69 -18.88
N ALA A 106 -1.83 4.63 -19.65
CA ALA A 106 -3.19 4.52 -19.11
C ALA A 106 -3.36 3.19 -18.35
N ALA A 107 -2.84 2.09 -18.89
CA ALA A 107 -2.83 0.78 -18.24
C ALA A 107 -1.98 0.76 -16.96
N VAL A 108 -0.86 1.49 -16.91
CA VAL A 108 -0.09 1.67 -15.66
C VAL A 108 -0.95 2.36 -14.60
N VAL A 109 -1.60 3.46 -14.97
CA VAL A 109 -2.44 4.23 -14.03
C VAL A 109 -3.64 3.42 -13.56
N GLU A 110 -4.22 2.57 -14.41
CA GLU A 110 -5.27 1.64 -14.00
C GLU A 110 -4.80 0.61 -12.96
N ASN A 111 -3.63 0.02 -13.16
CA ASN A 111 -3.03 -0.90 -12.18
C ASN A 111 -2.71 -0.17 -10.87
N ALA A 112 -2.19 1.07 -10.94
CA ALA A 112 -1.91 1.90 -9.77
C ALA A 112 -3.18 2.17 -8.94
N ILE A 113 -4.27 2.62 -9.59
CA ILE A 113 -5.55 2.86 -8.91
C ILE A 113 -6.11 1.58 -8.28
N ALA A 114 -5.96 0.43 -8.93
CA ALA A 114 -6.39 -0.85 -8.36
C ALA A 114 -5.56 -1.20 -7.13
N PHE A 115 -4.24 -1.00 -7.19
CA PHE A 115 -3.33 -1.21 -6.06
C PHE A 115 -3.71 -0.33 -4.87
N GLU A 116 -3.90 0.98 -5.04
CA GLU A 116 -4.23 1.86 -3.91
C GLU A 116 -5.58 1.53 -3.26
N LYS A 117 -6.55 1.06 -4.06
CA LYS A 117 -7.83 0.58 -3.51
C LYS A 117 -7.66 -0.66 -2.66
N ASP A 118 -6.83 -1.61 -3.10
CA ASP A 118 -6.48 -2.80 -2.31
C ASP A 118 -5.69 -2.40 -1.04
N THR A 119 -4.79 -1.41 -1.14
CA THR A 119 -4.06 -0.79 -0.01
C THR A 119 -5.01 -0.23 1.03
N LEU A 120 -5.98 0.59 0.60
CA LEU A 120 -6.99 1.17 1.49
C LEU A 120 -7.85 0.11 2.18
N LEU A 121 -8.28 -0.94 1.48
CA LEU A 121 -9.04 -2.04 2.09
C LEU A 121 -8.26 -2.65 3.27
N TYR A 122 -6.97 -2.91 3.07
CA TYR A 122 -6.10 -3.45 4.10
C TYR A 122 -5.91 -2.48 5.27
N PHE A 123 -5.61 -1.21 5.01
CA PHE A 123 -5.37 -0.22 6.07
C PHE A 123 -6.62 0.13 6.87
N HIS A 124 -7.79 0.15 6.24
CA HIS A 124 -9.05 0.32 6.97
C HIS A 124 -9.30 -0.87 7.90
N ALA A 125 -9.20 -2.10 7.38
CA ALA A 125 -9.35 -3.32 8.20
C ALA A 125 -8.35 -3.37 9.36
N LEU A 126 -7.11 -2.96 9.12
CA LEU A 126 -6.09 -2.85 10.17
C LEU A 126 -6.46 -1.78 11.20
N SER A 127 -6.91 -0.61 10.76
CA SER A 127 -7.29 0.49 11.65
C SER A 127 -8.47 0.16 12.55
N ASP A 128 -9.44 -0.62 12.07
CA ASP A 128 -10.59 -1.07 12.86
C ASP A 128 -10.18 -2.07 13.97
N SER A 129 -8.99 -2.65 13.83
CA SER A 129 -8.47 -3.71 14.70
C SER A 129 -7.45 -3.21 15.73
N ILE A 130 -7.13 -1.92 15.72
CA ILE A 130 -6.08 -1.31 16.53
C ILE A 130 -6.68 -0.29 17.51
N SER A 131 -6.35 -0.44 18.80
CA SER A 131 -6.82 0.48 19.86
C SER A 131 -5.82 1.59 20.19
N ASN A 132 -4.53 1.40 19.88
CA ASN A 132 -3.47 2.35 20.22
C ASN A 132 -3.67 3.70 19.48
N PRO A 133 -3.88 4.83 20.18
CA PRO A 133 -4.19 6.12 19.55
C PRO A 133 -3.07 6.66 18.66
N LYS A 134 -1.81 6.38 18.98
CA LYS A 134 -0.64 6.81 18.20
C LYS A 134 -0.60 6.05 16.88
N ALA A 135 -0.76 4.74 16.93
CA ALA A 135 -0.85 3.89 15.73
C ALA A 135 -2.03 4.28 14.84
N LEU A 136 -3.21 4.51 15.42
CA LEU A 136 -4.38 4.99 14.68
C LEU A 136 -4.15 6.34 13.99
N LYS A 137 -3.48 7.28 14.66
CA LYS A 137 -3.17 8.59 14.07
C LYS A 137 -2.25 8.44 12.86
N VAL A 138 -1.24 7.56 12.95
CA VAL A 138 -0.32 7.25 11.85
C VAL A 138 -1.07 6.59 10.69
N LEU A 139 -1.85 5.55 10.94
CA LEU A 139 -2.65 4.86 9.93
C LEU A 139 -3.62 5.79 9.21
N ARG A 140 -4.35 6.65 9.96
CA ARG A 140 -5.26 7.63 9.36
C ARG A 140 -4.56 8.63 8.46
N ARG A 141 -3.31 8.98 8.75
CA ARG A 141 -2.52 9.85 7.87
C ARG A 141 -2.25 9.15 6.53
N ILE A 142 -1.72 7.92 6.58
CA ILE A 142 -1.42 7.11 5.38
C ILE A 142 -2.69 6.85 4.56
N ILE A 143 -3.80 6.48 5.21
CA ILE A 143 -5.11 6.31 4.54
C ILE A 143 -5.51 7.56 3.75
N ASN A 144 -5.35 8.75 4.32
CA ASN A 144 -5.70 10.00 3.63
C ASN A 144 -4.72 10.31 2.48
N GLU A 145 -3.45 9.95 2.62
CA GLU A 145 -2.45 10.04 1.55
C GLU A 145 -2.83 9.10 0.38
N GLU A 146 -3.24 7.86 0.65
CA GLU A 146 -3.70 6.93 -0.40
C GLU A 146 -5.00 7.35 -1.09
N VAL A 147 -5.95 7.92 -0.35
CA VAL A 147 -7.13 8.53 -0.96
C VAL A 147 -6.72 9.65 -1.92
N SER A 148 -5.75 10.48 -1.53
CA SER A 148 -5.20 11.55 -2.37
C SER A 148 -4.49 10.98 -3.62
N HIS A 149 -3.73 9.89 -3.48
CA HIS A 149 -3.09 9.20 -4.60
C HIS A 149 -4.12 8.73 -5.63
N ILE A 150 -5.19 8.06 -5.20
CA ILE A 150 -6.27 7.62 -6.10
C ILE A 150 -6.90 8.81 -6.84
N MET A 151 -7.20 9.90 -6.13
CA MET A 151 -7.78 11.10 -6.75
C MET A 151 -6.85 11.68 -7.83
N ARG A 152 -5.56 11.83 -7.51
CA ARG A 152 -4.55 12.36 -8.42
C ARG A 152 -4.31 11.44 -9.62
N LEU A 153 -4.24 10.13 -9.40
CA LEU A 153 -4.13 9.13 -10.46
C LEU A 153 -5.33 9.18 -11.40
N ASN A 154 -6.54 9.30 -10.86
CA ASN A 154 -7.76 9.39 -11.65
C ASN A 154 -7.82 10.69 -12.48
N ASP A 155 -7.40 11.82 -11.92
CA ASP A 155 -7.34 13.08 -12.67
C ASP A 155 -6.24 13.06 -13.73
N PHE A 156 -5.08 12.48 -13.40
CA PHE A 156 -4.02 12.22 -14.36
C PHE A 156 -4.50 11.35 -15.52
N LYS A 157 -5.23 10.26 -15.24
CA LYS A 157 -5.82 9.37 -16.26
C LYS A 157 -6.74 10.12 -17.21
N LYS A 158 -7.59 11.02 -16.72
CA LYS A 158 -8.49 11.83 -17.57
C LYS A 158 -7.72 12.74 -18.53
N GLY A 159 -6.52 13.18 -18.14
CA GLY A 159 -5.65 13.99 -18.98
C GLY A 159 -4.88 13.21 -20.05
N LEU A 160 -4.87 11.87 -19.98
CA LEU A 160 -4.29 11.00 -21.02
C LEU A 160 -5.27 10.72 -22.17
N ALA A 161 -6.56 11.03 -21.98
CA ALA A 161 -7.64 10.79 -22.95
C ALA A 161 -7.79 11.92 -23.97
#